data_AF-A0A1E1LXP2-F1
#
_entry.id   AF-A0A1E1LXP2-F1
#
_cell.length_a   1.000
_cell.length_b   1.000
_cell.length_c   1.000
_cell.angle_alpha   90.00
_cell.angle_beta   90.00
_cell.angle_gamma   90.00
#
_symmetry.space_group_name_H-M   'P 1'
#
loop_
_entity.id
_entity.type
_entity.pdbx_description
1 polymer ?
#
loop_
_entity_poly.entity_id
_entity_poly.type
_entity_poly.pdbx_seq_one_letter_code
_entity_poly.pdbx_strand_id
1 'polypeptide(L)'
;MTTLMPRVARTRWLLRNVPRRSLPLRRATTILKPTPFFALCKPMSRHFSVTCCYCQFEKPSEQKTNEEETVEKAKNTKGASADPEEQKDTESDPRINDLGRAIEDDFATIRETYATPKHPIVLAHGLLGFDELRLAGSLFPGVHYWRGITDAMRANGIEVITASVPASGSIEERALKLGQDIAAKANGKSVNIIAHSMGGLDARYMISRLKPENVTVLSLTTVASPHRGSSFADYIFRGLGPSNLPIVYKWFDALGISTGAFKQLTTKYMREEFNPKTPDVPGVRYFSYGATVKPSLWSAFRQPHRVVEREEGANDGLVSVESARWGTYKGTLVDVSHLDLINWTNRLRWYVWTLIGNERKFNAIAFYLDIADMLAKEDL
;
A
#
# COMPACT_ATOMS: atom_id res chain seq x y z
N MET A 1 4.95 -54.17 10.46
CA MET A 1 5.67 -53.41 9.42
C MET A 1 4.63 -52.79 8.50
N THR A 2 4.30 -51.52 8.73
CA THR A 2 3.30 -50.79 7.94
C THR A 2 3.96 -49.50 7.49
N THR A 3 4.41 -49.47 6.24
CA THR A 3 5.19 -48.38 5.66
C THR A 3 4.30 -47.16 5.44
N LEU A 4 4.57 -46.08 6.17
CA LEU A 4 3.98 -44.76 5.94
C LEU A 4 4.49 -44.20 4.61
N MET A 5 3.58 -43.93 3.68
CA MET A 5 3.89 -43.10 2.52
C MET A 5 3.99 -41.62 2.92
N PRO A 6 5.02 -40.88 2.48
CA PRO A 6 5.16 -39.45 2.78
C PRO A 6 4.10 -38.60 2.05
N ARG A 7 3.55 -37.63 2.78
CA ARG A 7 2.41 -36.75 2.41
C ARG A 7 2.58 -35.97 1.09
N VAL A 8 3.78 -35.89 0.51
CA VAL A 8 4.06 -35.15 -0.73
C VAL A 8 3.50 -35.85 -1.99
N ALA A 9 3.31 -37.18 -1.93
CA ALA A 9 2.80 -37.95 -3.09
C ALA A 9 1.29 -37.77 -3.33
N ARG A 10 0.51 -37.39 -2.29
CA ARG A 10 -0.96 -37.28 -2.36
C ARG A 10 -1.43 -36.06 -3.15
N THR A 11 -0.64 -34.99 -3.18
CA THR A 11 -0.96 -33.73 -3.86
C THR A 11 -0.81 -33.82 -5.39
N ARG A 12 0.10 -34.67 -5.88
CA ARG A 12 0.29 -34.91 -7.32
C ARG A 12 -0.80 -35.76 -7.97
N TRP A 13 -1.48 -36.62 -7.21
CA TRP A 13 -2.55 -37.48 -7.74
C TRP A 13 -3.87 -36.72 -7.98
N LEU A 14 -4.22 -35.80 -7.07
CA LEU A 14 -5.46 -35.01 -7.19
C LEU A 14 -5.44 -34.01 -8.35
N LEU A 15 -4.26 -33.51 -8.77
CA LEU A 15 -4.12 -32.58 -9.89
C LEU A 15 -4.21 -33.24 -11.27
N ARG A 16 -4.07 -34.57 -11.37
CA ARG A 16 -4.10 -35.29 -12.66
C ARG A 16 -5.45 -35.92 -13.02
N ASN A 17 -6.37 -36.09 -12.07
CA ASN A 17 -7.58 -36.92 -12.24
C ASN A 17 -8.92 -36.20 -11.98
N VAL A 18 -9.02 -34.90 -12.31
CA VAL A 18 -10.31 -34.20 -12.28
C VAL A 18 -11.11 -34.51 -13.57
N PRO A 19 -12.35 -35.04 -13.49
CA PRO A 19 -13.15 -35.38 -14.66
C PRO A 19 -13.58 -34.12 -15.43
N ARG A 20 -13.27 -34.04 -16.73
CA ARG A 20 -13.83 -33.02 -17.63
C ARG A 20 -15.29 -33.39 -17.95
N ARG A 21 -16.25 -32.68 -17.36
CA ARG A 21 -17.66 -32.75 -17.78
C ARG A 21 -17.91 -31.83 -18.97
N SER A 22 -18.28 -32.43 -20.10
CA SER A 22 -18.87 -31.77 -21.26
C SER A 22 -20.34 -31.41 -20.97
N LEU A 23 -20.73 -30.16 -21.17
CA LEU A 23 -22.13 -29.71 -21.13
C LEU A 23 -22.60 -29.35 -22.56
N PRO A 24 -23.86 -29.66 -22.93
CA PRO A 24 -24.31 -29.61 -24.32
C PRO A 24 -24.78 -28.22 -24.74
N LEU A 25 -24.59 -27.90 -26.02
CA LEU A 25 -25.19 -26.75 -26.69
C LEU A 25 -26.73 -26.88 -26.72
N ARG A 26 -27.44 -25.83 -26.30
CA ARG A 26 -28.81 -25.57 -26.74
C ARG A 26 -28.96 -24.12 -27.19
N ARG A 27 -29.44 -23.96 -28.43
CA ARG A 27 -29.95 -22.72 -29.03
C ARG A 27 -31.27 -22.33 -28.36
N ALA A 28 -31.47 -21.03 -28.14
CA ALA A 28 -32.78 -20.41 -28.18
C ALA A 28 -32.65 -18.95 -28.61
N THR A 29 -33.10 -18.70 -29.84
CA THR A 29 -33.54 -17.44 -30.43
C THR A 29 -34.55 -16.70 -29.54
N THR A 30 -34.43 -15.38 -29.39
CA THR A 30 -35.56 -14.44 -29.52
C THR A 30 -35.01 -13.04 -29.80
N ILE A 31 -35.57 -12.45 -30.86
CA ILE A 31 -35.29 -11.15 -31.46
C ILE A 31 -36.09 -10.09 -30.72
N LEU A 32 -35.44 -8.99 -30.32
CA LEU A 32 -36.12 -7.73 -29.99
C LEU A 32 -35.42 -6.59 -30.74
N LYS A 33 -36.19 -5.96 -31.63
CA LYS A 33 -35.82 -4.87 -32.54
C LYS A 33 -35.70 -3.53 -31.76
N PRO A 34 -34.84 -2.59 -32.19
CA PRO A 34 -34.85 -1.22 -31.71
C PRO A 34 -35.81 -0.36 -32.53
N THR A 35 -36.54 0.56 -31.89
CA THR A 35 -37.23 1.68 -32.56
C THR A 35 -36.52 3.00 -32.26
N PRO A 36 -36.40 3.92 -33.25
CA PRO A 36 -35.59 5.12 -33.18
C PRO A 36 -36.41 6.32 -32.68
N PHE A 37 -35.76 7.30 -32.04
CA PHE A 37 -36.31 8.64 -31.95
C PHE A 37 -35.27 9.70 -32.33
N PHE A 38 -35.78 10.68 -33.06
CA PHE A 38 -35.12 11.58 -33.98
C PHE A 38 -34.27 12.69 -33.35
N ALA A 39 -33.30 13.10 -34.17
CA ALA A 39 -32.52 14.33 -34.17
C ALA A 39 -33.27 15.63 -33.81
N LEU A 40 -32.55 16.54 -33.15
CA LEU A 40 -32.71 17.99 -33.29
C LEU A 40 -31.34 18.66 -33.10
N CYS A 41 -30.63 18.84 -34.21
CA CYS A 41 -29.55 19.81 -34.34
C CYS A 41 -30.13 21.13 -34.85
N LYS A 42 -29.75 22.25 -34.22
CA LYS A 42 -29.64 23.55 -34.89
C LYS A 42 -28.34 24.27 -34.46
N PRO A 43 -27.69 25.01 -35.37
CA PRO A 43 -26.35 25.54 -35.19
C PRO A 43 -26.37 26.99 -34.68
N MET A 44 -25.29 27.44 -34.05
CA MET A 44 -25.00 28.87 -33.89
C MET A 44 -23.51 29.13 -34.14
N SER A 45 -23.23 29.80 -35.25
CA SER A 45 -21.95 30.45 -35.56
C SER A 45 -22.01 31.92 -35.16
N ARG A 46 -20.88 32.46 -34.67
CA ARG A 46 -20.32 33.82 -34.86
C ARG A 46 -19.05 33.90 -33.99
N HIS A 47 -17.86 33.79 -34.58
CA HIS A 47 -16.98 34.87 -35.07
C HIS A 47 -16.20 35.62 -33.96
N PHE A 48 -14.88 35.39 -33.99
CA PHE A 48 -13.72 36.29 -33.79
C PHE A 48 -13.71 37.31 -32.64
N SER A 49 -12.68 37.23 -31.79
CA SER A 49 -11.63 38.27 -31.76
C SER A 49 -10.38 37.74 -31.07
N VAL A 50 -9.26 37.84 -31.78
CA VAL A 50 -7.89 37.74 -31.26
C VAL A 50 -7.53 39.13 -30.73
N THR A 51 -7.16 39.22 -29.45
CA THR A 51 -6.44 40.40 -28.97
C THR A 51 -5.31 39.95 -28.04
N CYS A 52 -4.12 40.05 -28.61
CA CYS A 52 -2.82 40.12 -27.95
C CYS A 52 -2.82 41.28 -26.95
N CYS A 53 -2.33 41.05 -25.73
CA CYS A 53 -1.82 42.14 -24.90
C CYS A 53 -0.54 41.66 -24.20
N TYR A 54 0.57 42.10 -24.79
CA TYR A 54 1.86 42.28 -24.17
C TYR A 54 1.72 43.07 -22.86
N CYS A 55 2.33 42.60 -21.78
CA CYS A 55 2.93 43.46 -20.76
C CYS A 55 4.15 42.74 -20.16
N GLN A 56 5.31 43.24 -20.57
CA GLN A 56 6.61 43.08 -19.92
C GLN A 56 6.58 43.77 -18.54
N PHE A 57 7.38 43.29 -17.59
CA PHE A 57 8.14 44.05 -16.58
C PHE A 57 8.91 42.98 -15.74
N GLU A 58 10.13 42.63 -16.16
CA GLU A 58 11.42 43.16 -15.65
C GLU A 58 11.80 42.68 -14.25
N LYS A 59 12.83 41.81 -14.21
CA LYS A 59 13.74 41.60 -13.06
C LYS A 59 14.83 42.69 -13.09
N PRO A 60 15.33 43.09 -11.92
CA PRO A 60 16.78 43.12 -11.68
C PRO A 60 17.09 42.51 -10.29
N SER A 61 18.28 42.06 -9.91
CA SER A 61 19.63 42.04 -10.47
C SER A 61 20.45 41.05 -9.65
N GLU A 62 21.40 40.38 -10.29
CA GLU A 62 22.48 39.64 -9.63
C GLU A 62 23.38 40.59 -8.82
N GLN A 63 23.77 40.17 -7.62
CA GLN A 63 25.02 40.61 -7.01
C GLN A 63 25.76 39.38 -6.49
N LYS A 64 26.88 39.10 -7.16
CA LYS A 64 27.92 38.15 -6.76
C LYS A 64 28.71 38.76 -5.60
N THR A 65 28.93 38.00 -4.55
CA THR A 65 30.08 38.16 -3.67
C THR A 65 30.74 36.80 -3.50
N ASN A 66 31.98 36.73 -3.98
CA ASN A 66 32.90 35.63 -3.78
C ASN A 66 33.39 35.67 -2.34
N GLU A 67 33.30 34.57 -1.61
CA GLU A 67 34.24 34.27 -0.53
C GLU A 67 34.65 32.81 -0.66
N GLU A 68 35.88 32.64 -1.12
CA GLU A 68 36.65 31.40 -1.00
C GLU A 68 37.00 31.23 0.48
N GLU A 69 36.58 30.12 1.09
CA GLU A 69 37.18 29.69 2.35
C GLU A 69 37.69 28.25 2.22
N THR A 70 38.98 28.15 2.45
CA THR A 70 39.86 27.00 2.35
C THR A 70 39.47 25.88 3.32
N VAL A 71 39.23 24.67 2.80
CA VAL A 71 39.10 23.45 3.61
C VAL A 71 40.47 22.78 3.74
N GLU A 72 41.03 22.86 4.96
CA GLU A 72 42.24 22.18 5.36
C GLU A 72 41.98 20.68 5.60
N LYS A 73 42.78 19.84 4.95
CA LYS A 73 42.80 18.38 5.11
C LYS A 73 43.47 18.01 6.44
N ALA A 74 42.77 17.27 7.29
CA ALA A 74 43.40 16.44 8.32
C ALA A 74 43.08 14.96 8.07
N LYS A 75 44.12 14.19 7.74
CA LYS A 75 44.15 12.71 7.77
C LYS A 75 44.75 12.27 9.10
N ASN A 76 44.07 11.38 9.83
CA ASN A 76 44.66 10.23 10.57
C ASN A 76 43.52 9.43 11.24
N THR A 77 43.16 8.23 10.75
CA THR A 77 43.71 6.86 11.00
C THR A 77 43.03 6.09 12.15
N LYS A 78 42.42 4.96 11.74
CA LYS A 78 42.30 3.63 12.39
C LYS A 78 41.56 3.57 13.73
N GLY A 79 40.58 2.69 13.98
CA GLY A 79 39.98 1.60 13.21
C GLY A 79 39.11 0.77 14.15
N ALA A 80 38.04 0.14 13.65
CA ALA A 80 37.42 -1.05 14.21
C ALA A 80 36.47 -1.64 13.16
N SER A 81 36.66 -2.93 12.89
CA SER A 81 36.03 -3.75 11.87
C SER A 81 34.53 -3.97 12.12
N ALA A 82 33.72 -3.69 11.10
CA ALA A 82 32.43 -4.32 10.85
C ALA A 82 32.34 -4.55 9.34
N ASP A 83 32.04 -5.78 8.94
CA ASP A 83 31.92 -6.18 7.53
C ASP A 83 30.88 -5.31 6.81
N PRO A 84 31.21 -4.68 5.67
CA PRO A 84 30.22 -4.00 4.87
C PRO A 84 29.48 -5.05 4.04
N GLU A 85 28.19 -5.21 4.31
CA GLU A 85 27.27 -5.84 3.36
C GLU A 85 27.43 -5.15 2.01
N GLU A 86 27.75 -5.94 1.00
CA GLU A 86 27.97 -5.54 -0.38
C GLU A 86 26.67 -4.95 -0.95
N GLN A 87 26.57 -3.62 -0.94
CA GLN A 87 25.54 -2.90 -1.69
C GLN A 87 25.80 -3.13 -3.17
N LYS A 88 25.00 -4.03 -3.76
CA LYS A 88 24.97 -4.27 -5.19
C LYS A 88 24.40 -3.02 -5.87
N ASP A 89 25.27 -2.19 -6.43
CA ASP A 89 24.90 -1.08 -7.33
C ASP A 89 24.30 -1.66 -8.61
N THR A 90 23.04 -2.07 -8.54
CA THR A 90 22.17 -2.16 -9.70
C THR A 90 21.78 -0.74 -10.08
N GLU A 91 21.91 -0.37 -11.36
CA GLU A 91 21.49 0.90 -11.94
C GLU A 91 20.05 1.24 -11.49
N SER A 92 19.93 2.00 -10.40
CA SER A 92 18.68 2.17 -9.66
C SER A 92 17.76 3.16 -10.38
N ASP A 93 16.43 2.95 -10.28
CA ASP A 93 15.45 3.82 -10.93
C ASP A 93 15.71 5.31 -10.59
N PRO A 94 16.08 6.14 -11.59
CA PRO A 94 16.56 7.50 -11.36
C PRO A 94 15.54 8.43 -10.71
N ARG A 95 14.26 8.05 -10.68
CA ARG A 95 13.18 8.81 -10.05
C ARG A 95 13.14 8.72 -8.53
N ILE A 96 13.86 7.75 -7.96
CA ILE A 96 13.86 7.49 -6.52
C ILE A 96 15.26 7.44 -5.90
N ASN A 97 16.29 7.80 -6.68
CA ASN A 97 17.69 7.79 -6.20
C ASN A 97 17.90 8.71 -4.98
N ASP A 98 17.08 9.75 -4.83
CA ASP A 98 17.03 10.67 -3.69
C ASP A 98 16.07 10.22 -2.57
N LEU A 99 15.22 9.22 -2.83
CA LEU A 99 14.18 8.74 -1.93
C LEU A 99 14.56 7.48 -1.14
N GLY A 100 15.76 6.94 -1.37
CA GLY A 100 16.35 5.83 -0.61
C GLY A 100 16.54 4.56 -1.44
N ARG A 101 16.68 3.41 -0.76
CA ARG A 101 16.91 2.11 -1.40
C ARG A 101 15.76 1.76 -2.36
N ALA A 102 16.06 1.61 -3.64
CA ALA A 102 15.15 1.04 -4.63
C ALA A 102 15.09 -0.49 -4.44
N ILE A 103 13.88 -1.04 -4.39
CA ILE A 103 13.64 -2.49 -4.31
C ILE A 103 12.91 -2.90 -5.59
N GLU A 104 13.67 -3.46 -6.53
CA GLU A 104 13.14 -3.83 -7.84
C GLU A 104 12.65 -5.27 -7.88
N ASP A 105 13.46 -6.21 -7.43
CA ASP A 105 13.20 -7.64 -7.58
C ASP A 105 13.56 -8.50 -6.36
N ASP A 106 13.97 -7.90 -5.23
CA ASP A 106 14.27 -8.61 -3.97
C ASP A 106 13.17 -9.62 -3.59
N PHE A 107 11.91 -9.26 -3.87
CA PHE A 107 10.72 -10.03 -3.53
C PHE A 107 10.02 -10.62 -4.76
N ALA A 108 10.75 -10.84 -5.84
CA ALA A 108 10.22 -11.46 -7.06
C ALA A 108 9.77 -12.92 -6.81
N THR A 109 10.53 -13.64 -5.97
CA THR A 109 10.36 -15.08 -5.75
C THR A 109 10.22 -15.42 -4.27
N ILE A 110 9.48 -16.48 -3.97
CA ILE A 110 9.37 -17.02 -2.60
C ILE A 110 10.61 -17.89 -2.37
N ARG A 111 11.37 -17.59 -1.31
CA ARG A 111 12.55 -18.37 -0.91
C ARG A 111 12.16 -19.73 -0.36
N GLU A 112 13.10 -20.67 -0.36
CA GLU A 112 12.88 -22.01 0.22
C GLU A 112 12.66 -21.96 1.73
N THR A 113 13.34 -21.03 2.41
CA THR A 113 13.31 -20.91 3.87
C THR A 113 13.21 -19.45 4.32
N TYR A 114 12.45 -19.26 5.39
CA TYR A 114 12.28 -18.01 6.12
C TYR A 114 12.43 -18.29 7.61
N ALA A 115 13.10 -17.40 8.34
CA ALA A 115 13.12 -17.45 9.79
C ALA A 115 11.74 -17.07 10.35
N THR A 116 11.32 -17.77 11.41
CA THR A 116 10.04 -17.54 12.07
C THR A 116 10.23 -16.60 13.26
N PRO A 117 9.49 -15.47 13.35
CA PRO A 117 9.49 -14.58 14.52
C PRO A 117 9.11 -15.31 15.81
N LYS A 118 9.64 -14.84 16.93
CA LYS A 118 9.27 -15.37 18.26
C LYS A 118 7.86 -14.94 18.68
N HIS A 119 7.45 -13.76 18.23
CA HIS A 119 6.20 -13.12 18.62
C HIS A 119 5.16 -13.13 17.48
N PRO A 120 3.86 -13.21 17.79
CA PRO A 120 2.80 -13.16 16.79
C PRO A 120 2.88 -11.90 15.94
N ILE A 121 2.57 -12.05 14.65
CA ILE A 121 2.39 -10.93 13.73
C ILE A 121 0.91 -10.57 13.64
N VAL A 122 0.59 -9.31 13.93
CA VAL A 122 -0.70 -8.69 13.68
C VAL A 122 -0.69 -8.04 12.31
N LEU A 123 -1.63 -8.42 11.45
CA LEU A 123 -1.85 -7.76 10.17
C LEU A 123 -2.98 -6.74 10.28
N ALA A 124 -2.64 -5.45 10.21
CA ALA A 124 -3.58 -4.33 10.34
C ALA A 124 -3.91 -3.72 8.96
N HIS A 125 -5.16 -3.85 8.53
CA HIS A 125 -5.62 -3.40 7.21
C HIS A 125 -5.90 -1.89 7.17
N GLY A 126 -5.84 -1.30 5.97
CA GLY A 126 -6.14 0.12 5.73
C GLY A 126 -7.62 0.45 5.53
N LEU A 127 -7.87 1.65 4.97
CA LEU A 127 -9.18 2.15 4.60
C LEU A 127 -9.83 1.20 3.57
N LEU A 128 -11.14 0.97 3.71
CA LEU A 128 -11.92 -0.04 2.97
C LEU A 128 -11.45 -1.48 3.12
N GLY A 129 -10.59 -1.78 4.09
CA GLY A 129 -10.25 -3.16 4.41
C GLY A 129 -11.41 -3.89 5.09
N PHE A 130 -11.47 -5.20 4.81
CA PHE A 130 -12.42 -6.15 5.38
C PHE A 130 -11.68 -7.46 5.67
N ASP A 131 -12.06 -8.16 6.72
CA ASP A 131 -11.45 -9.46 7.02
C ASP A 131 -11.84 -10.50 5.95
N GLU A 132 -13.12 -10.50 5.56
CA GLU A 132 -13.68 -11.35 4.52
C GLU A 132 -14.88 -10.64 3.87
N LEU A 133 -14.83 -10.38 2.56
CA LEU A 133 -15.96 -9.87 1.79
C LEU A 133 -16.56 -10.99 0.93
N ARG A 134 -17.81 -11.37 1.24
CA ARG A 134 -18.57 -12.36 0.48
C ARG A 134 -19.47 -11.67 -0.55
N LEU A 135 -18.87 -11.27 -1.67
CA LEU A 135 -19.55 -10.52 -2.76
C LEU A 135 -20.71 -11.28 -3.43
N ALA A 136 -20.78 -12.60 -3.30
CA ALA A 136 -21.76 -13.44 -4.03
C ALA A 136 -22.42 -14.52 -3.14
N GLY A 137 -22.75 -14.16 -1.89
CA GLY A 137 -23.37 -15.08 -0.92
C GLY A 137 -22.46 -16.23 -0.50
N SER A 138 -23.01 -17.25 0.18
CA SER A 138 -22.24 -18.43 0.66
C SER A 138 -21.70 -19.35 -0.45
N LEU A 139 -22.01 -19.07 -1.71
CA LEU A 139 -21.68 -19.91 -2.87
C LEU A 139 -20.25 -19.71 -3.40
N PHE A 140 -19.60 -18.60 -3.04
CA PHE A 140 -18.23 -18.31 -3.47
C PHE A 140 -17.33 -18.06 -2.26
N PRO A 141 -16.05 -18.48 -2.32
CA PRO A 141 -15.10 -18.22 -1.24
C PRO A 141 -14.99 -16.72 -1.00
N GLY A 142 -15.00 -16.33 0.27
CA GLY A 142 -14.84 -14.94 0.68
C GLY A 142 -13.53 -14.38 0.17
N VAL A 143 -13.55 -13.10 -0.19
CA VAL A 143 -12.35 -12.38 -0.59
C VAL A 143 -11.72 -11.84 0.67
N HIS A 144 -10.42 -12.10 0.88
CA HIS A 144 -9.68 -11.55 2.01
C HIS A 144 -8.92 -10.28 1.61
N TYR A 145 -8.69 -9.38 2.56
CA TYR A 145 -7.79 -8.25 2.37
C TYR A 145 -6.36 -8.73 2.06
N TRP A 146 -5.85 -9.62 2.90
CA TRP A 146 -4.51 -10.22 2.83
C TRP A 146 -4.48 -11.47 1.95
N ARG A 147 -4.77 -11.35 0.64
CA ARG A 147 -5.01 -12.50 -0.26
C ARG A 147 -3.84 -13.48 -0.30
N GLY A 148 -3.98 -14.64 0.33
CA GLY A 148 -2.96 -15.70 0.38
C GLY A 148 -1.73 -15.38 1.24
N ILE A 149 -1.61 -14.15 1.74
CA ILE A 149 -0.51 -13.72 2.61
C ILE A 149 -0.62 -14.42 3.97
N THR A 150 -1.81 -14.39 4.59
CA THR A 150 -2.05 -15.06 5.88
C THR A 150 -1.76 -16.55 5.82
N ASP A 151 -2.18 -17.20 4.74
CA ASP A 151 -2.02 -18.65 4.57
C ASP A 151 -0.57 -19.02 4.35
N ALA A 152 0.17 -18.25 3.55
CA ALA A 152 1.60 -18.45 3.33
C ALA A 152 2.42 -18.22 4.60
N MET A 153 2.10 -17.18 5.38
CA MET A 153 2.76 -16.93 6.66
C MET A 153 2.53 -18.06 7.66
N ARG A 154 1.28 -18.52 7.80
CA ARG A 154 0.95 -19.67 8.67
C ARG A 154 1.61 -20.96 8.19
N ALA A 155 1.72 -21.18 6.88
CA ALA A 155 2.44 -22.32 6.32
C ALA A 155 3.95 -22.30 6.63
N ASN A 156 4.52 -21.13 6.92
CA ASN A 156 5.90 -20.94 7.39
C ASN A 156 6.01 -20.89 8.93
N GLY A 157 5.00 -21.40 9.65
CA GLY A 157 5.02 -21.52 11.10
C GLY A 157 4.78 -20.20 11.85
N ILE A 158 4.46 -19.11 11.14
CA ILE A 158 4.25 -17.80 11.76
C ILE A 158 2.86 -17.76 12.39
N GLU A 159 2.78 -17.36 13.66
CA GLU A 159 1.51 -17.07 14.34
C GLU A 159 0.97 -15.73 13.83
N VAL A 160 -0.16 -15.76 13.12
CA VAL A 160 -0.76 -14.57 12.48
C VAL A 160 -2.12 -14.24 13.07
N ILE A 161 -2.22 -13.02 13.58
CA ILE A 161 -3.45 -12.39 14.07
C ILE A 161 -3.95 -11.41 13.00
N THR A 162 -5.19 -11.58 12.55
CA THR A 162 -5.86 -10.61 11.68
C THR A 162 -6.79 -9.74 12.53
N ALA A 163 -6.61 -8.43 12.45
CA ALA A 163 -7.47 -7.47 13.15
C ALA A 163 -8.57 -6.96 12.20
N SER A 164 -9.80 -6.89 12.72
CA SER A 164 -10.94 -6.33 11.99
C SER A 164 -11.29 -4.96 12.54
N VAL A 165 -11.07 -3.92 11.75
CA VAL A 165 -11.41 -2.55 12.13
C VAL A 165 -12.48 -1.98 11.20
N PRO A 166 -13.27 -0.98 11.63
CA PRO A 166 -14.30 -0.39 10.79
C PRO A 166 -13.73 0.10 9.45
N ALA A 167 -14.30 -0.37 8.34
CA ALA A 167 -13.79 -0.13 6.99
C ALA A 167 -13.59 1.36 6.67
N SER A 168 -14.36 2.23 7.32
CA SER A 168 -14.29 3.68 7.12
C SER A 168 -14.45 4.50 8.39
N GLY A 169 -14.08 3.94 9.55
CA GLY A 169 -14.09 4.69 10.81
C GLY A 169 -13.00 5.76 10.87
N SER A 170 -13.07 6.63 11.87
CA SER A 170 -11.96 7.56 12.16
C SER A 170 -10.72 6.78 12.63
N ILE A 171 -9.54 7.42 12.61
CA ILE A 171 -8.30 6.79 13.13
C ILE A 171 -8.49 6.36 14.59
N GLU A 172 -9.17 7.18 15.40
CA GLU A 172 -9.43 6.92 16.81
C GLU A 172 -10.31 5.67 17.01
N GLU A 173 -11.42 5.57 16.28
CA GLU A 173 -12.34 4.43 16.33
C GLU A 173 -11.66 3.14 15.87
N ARG A 174 -10.90 3.22 14.77
CA ARG A 174 -10.16 2.10 14.21
C ARG A 174 -9.04 1.64 15.12
N ALA A 175 -8.29 2.56 15.71
CA ALA A 175 -7.22 2.26 16.67
C ALA A 175 -7.76 1.61 17.95
N LEU A 176 -8.90 2.08 18.46
CA LEU A 176 -9.55 1.47 19.62
C LEU A 176 -9.94 0.03 19.32
N LYS A 177 -10.58 -0.21 18.17
CA LYS A 177 -10.97 -1.56 17.76
C LYS A 177 -9.75 -2.45 17.51
N LEU A 178 -8.69 -1.93 16.90
CA LEU A 178 -7.41 -2.63 16.71
C LEU A 178 -6.84 -3.12 18.04
N GLY A 179 -6.78 -2.25 19.04
CA GLY A 179 -6.27 -2.61 20.38
C GLY A 179 -7.12 -3.69 21.06
N GLN A 180 -8.45 -3.60 20.96
CA GLN A 180 -9.36 -4.61 21.49
C GLN A 180 -9.17 -5.97 20.82
N ASP A 181 -9.03 -5.99 19.50
CA ASP A 181 -8.82 -7.21 18.72
C ASP A 181 -7.49 -7.88 19.07
N ILE A 182 -6.41 -7.09 19.23
CA ILE A 182 -5.10 -7.60 19.64
C ILE A 182 -5.19 -8.17 21.05
N ALA A 183 -5.75 -7.43 22.01
CA ALA A 183 -5.88 -7.89 23.40
C ALA A 183 -6.66 -9.22 23.49
N ALA A 184 -7.71 -9.38 22.69
CA ALA A 184 -8.52 -10.60 22.67
C ALA A 184 -7.83 -11.79 22.00
N LYS A 185 -6.95 -11.56 21.01
CA LYS A 185 -6.37 -12.62 20.16
C LYS A 185 -4.92 -12.96 20.51
N ALA A 186 -4.17 -12.04 21.10
CA ALA A 186 -2.75 -12.23 21.42
C ALA A 186 -2.51 -13.09 22.67
N ASN A 187 -3.56 -13.33 23.49
CA ASN A 187 -3.47 -14.15 24.71
C ASN A 187 -2.32 -13.73 25.65
N GLY A 188 -2.10 -12.42 25.80
CA GLY A 188 -1.04 -11.84 26.65
C GLY A 188 0.37 -11.89 26.06
N LYS A 189 0.56 -12.40 24.84
CA LYS A 189 1.86 -12.34 24.15
C LYS A 189 2.14 -10.92 23.67
N SER A 190 3.41 -10.50 23.74
CA SER A 190 3.88 -9.35 22.97
C SER A 190 3.78 -9.62 21.48
N VAL A 191 3.52 -8.59 20.67
CA VAL A 191 3.23 -8.72 19.23
C VAL A 191 4.05 -7.78 18.36
N ASN A 192 4.20 -8.15 17.09
CA ASN A 192 4.67 -7.28 16.02
C ASN A 192 3.51 -6.89 15.11
N ILE A 193 3.42 -5.63 14.71
CA ILE A 193 2.36 -5.17 13.82
C ILE A 193 2.95 -4.92 12.44
N ILE A 194 2.37 -5.53 11.40
CA ILE A 194 2.56 -5.12 10.01
C ILE A 194 1.26 -4.46 9.55
N ALA A 195 1.35 -3.19 9.17
CA ALA A 195 0.20 -2.37 8.88
C ALA A 195 0.29 -1.75 7.49
N HIS A 196 -0.79 -1.86 6.72
CA HIS A 196 -0.87 -1.30 5.37
C HIS A 196 -1.73 -0.03 5.35
N SER A 197 -1.26 1.00 4.63
CA SER A 197 -2.02 2.23 4.36
C SER A 197 -2.52 2.89 5.67
N MET A 198 -3.81 3.22 5.78
CA MET A 198 -4.38 3.80 7.00
C MET A 198 -4.16 2.95 8.26
N GLY A 199 -3.97 1.63 8.14
CA GLY A 199 -3.69 0.74 9.26
C GLY A 199 -2.43 1.13 10.03
N GLY A 200 -1.44 1.73 9.36
CA GLY A 200 -0.23 2.24 10.03
C GLY A 200 -0.50 3.45 10.92
N LEU A 201 -1.49 4.27 10.55
CA LEU A 201 -1.93 5.40 11.37
C LEU A 201 -2.75 4.91 12.57
N ASP A 202 -3.63 3.93 12.36
CA ASP A 202 -4.38 3.28 13.43
C ASP A 202 -3.44 2.68 14.48
N ALA A 203 -2.42 1.95 14.03
CA ALA A 203 -1.42 1.34 14.90
C ALA A 203 -0.61 2.40 15.66
N ARG A 204 -0.13 3.45 15.00
CA ARG A 204 0.58 4.56 15.68
C ARG A 204 -0.29 5.23 16.74
N TYR A 205 -1.56 5.49 16.42
CA TYR A 205 -2.50 6.08 17.38
C TYR A 205 -2.73 5.14 18.57
N MET A 206 -2.97 3.86 18.32
CA MET A 206 -3.16 2.86 19.37
C MET A 206 -1.94 2.78 20.30
N ILE A 207 -0.74 2.67 19.74
CA ILE A 207 0.52 2.54 20.49
C ILE A 207 0.81 3.80 21.31
N SER A 208 0.66 4.99 20.70
CA SER A 208 1.10 6.25 21.30
C SER A 208 0.05 6.90 22.21
N ARG A 209 -1.23 6.81 21.83
CA ARG A 209 -2.33 7.54 22.49
C ARG A 209 -3.16 6.65 23.40
N LEU A 210 -3.56 5.47 22.93
CA LEU A 210 -4.47 4.59 23.67
C LEU A 210 -3.75 3.73 24.69
N LYS A 211 -2.55 3.25 24.38
CA LYS A 211 -1.70 2.43 25.26
C LYS A 211 -2.49 1.33 26.01
N PRO A 212 -3.17 0.42 25.29
CA PRO A 212 -3.98 -0.59 25.94
C PRO A 212 -3.14 -1.47 26.87
N GLU A 213 -3.57 -1.61 28.14
CA GLU A 213 -2.78 -2.24 29.22
C GLU A 213 -2.37 -3.69 28.93
N ASN A 214 -3.21 -4.44 28.21
CA ASN A 214 -3.00 -5.86 27.90
C ASN A 214 -2.38 -6.10 26.51
N VAL A 215 -1.75 -5.08 25.93
CA VAL A 215 -1.13 -5.16 24.61
C VAL A 215 0.29 -4.62 24.68
N THR A 216 1.26 -5.52 24.53
CA THR A 216 2.67 -5.15 24.38
C THR A 216 3.06 -5.22 22.92
N VAL A 217 3.33 -4.07 22.30
CA VAL A 217 3.81 -3.99 20.92
C VAL A 217 5.33 -3.86 20.92
N LEU A 218 6.03 -4.76 20.23
CA LEU A 218 7.48 -4.72 20.10
C LEU A 218 7.93 -3.96 18.84
N SER A 219 7.15 -4.06 17.76
CA SER A 219 7.43 -3.34 16.53
C SER A 219 6.17 -2.96 15.75
N LEU A 220 6.31 -1.92 14.93
CA LEU A 220 5.38 -1.52 13.90
C LEU A 220 6.12 -1.37 12.57
N THR A 221 5.80 -2.23 11.61
CA THR A 221 6.21 -2.11 10.21
C THR A 221 5.06 -1.54 9.40
N THR A 222 5.24 -0.35 8.81
CA THR A 222 4.25 0.27 7.94
C THR A 222 4.56 0.04 6.47
N VAL A 223 3.53 -0.22 5.67
CA VAL A 223 3.63 -0.44 4.23
C VAL A 223 2.71 0.56 3.55
N ALA A 224 3.31 1.53 2.85
CA ALA A 224 2.60 2.60 2.14
C ALA A 224 1.59 3.39 3.00
N SER A 225 1.93 3.62 4.27
CA SER A 225 1.08 4.37 5.20
C SER A 225 1.25 5.88 5.00
N PRO A 226 0.18 6.67 4.84
CA PRO A 226 0.29 8.11 4.57
C PRO A 226 0.64 8.91 5.83
N HIS A 227 1.85 8.76 6.36
CA HIS A 227 2.27 9.41 7.61
C HIS A 227 2.31 10.95 7.53
N ARG A 228 2.44 11.51 6.32
CA ARG A 228 2.36 12.95 6.05
C ARG A 228 1.11 13.31 5.27
N GLY A 229 0.12 12.40 5.21
CA GLY A 229 -1.11 12.53 4.46
C GLY A 229 -0.95 12.22 2.97
N SER A 230 -1.95 12.58 2.18
CA SER A 230 -1.93 12.47 0.73
C SER A 230 -2.51 13.73 0.11
N SER A 231 -1.79 14.33 -0.83
CA SER A 231 -2.27 15.44 -1.65
C SER A 231 -3.48 15.07 -2.49
N PHE A 232 -3.69 13.77 -2.78
CA PHE A 232 -4.94 13.32 -3.37
C PHE A 232 -6.11 13.50 -2.41
N ALA A 233 -5.90 13.26 -1.10
CA ALA A 233 -6.91 13.59 -0.11
C ALA A 233 -7.19 15.09 -0.10
N ASP A 234 -6.14 15.92 -0.10
CA ASP A 234 -6.28 17.38 -0.17
C ASP A 234 -6.99 17.84 -1.45
N TYR A 235 -6.75 17.19 -2.59
CA TYR A 235 -7.38 17.51 -3.87
C TYR A 235 -8.89 17.26 -3.82
N ILE A 236 -9.32 16.11 -3.28
CA ILE A 236 -10.74 15.85 -3.09
C ILE A 236 -11.33 16.88 -2.12
N PHE A 237 -10.67 17.21 -1.01
CA PHE A 237 -11.14 18.23 -0.07
C PHE A 237 -11.18 19.65 -0.63
N ARG A 238 -10.25 20.03 -1.52
CA ARG A 238 -10.29 21.31 -2.23
C ARG A 238 -11.40 21.34 -3.28
N GLY A 239 -11.63 20.22 -3.97
CA GLY A 239 -12.74 20.06 -4.92
C GLY A 239 -14.13 20.05 -4.26
N LEU A 240 -14.17 19.74 -2.95
CA LEU A 240 -15.34 19.70 -2.07
C LEU A 240 -15.85 21.09 -1.61
N GLY A 241 -15.75 22.11 -2.46
CA GLY A 241 -16.50 23.36 -2.24
C GLY A 241 -17.99 23.06 -1.95
N PRO A 242 -18.72 23.95 -1.24
CA PRO A 242 -20.06 23.67 -0.69
C PRO A 242 -21.06 23.04 -1.67
N SER A 243 -20.90 23.32 -2.96
CA SER A 243 -21.76 22.88 -4.07
C SER A 243 -21.52 21.45 -4.57
N ASN A 244 -20.37 20.82 -4.34
CA ASN A 244 -20.03 19.47 -4.86
C ASN A 244 -20.06 18.36 -3.80
N LEU A 245 -20.26 18.73 -2.54
CA LEU A 245 -20.37 17.83 -1.39
C LEU A 245 -21.33 16.65 -1.66
N PRO A 246 -22.57 16.84 -2.15
CA PRO A 246 -23.55 15.75 -2.25
C PRO A 246 -23.15 14.61 -3.22
N ILE A 247 -22.42 14.92 -4.29
CA ILE A 247 -21.99 13.93 -5.30
C ILE A 247 -20.85 13.09 -4.74
N VAL A 248 -19.93 13.72 -4.03
CA VAL A 248 -18.80 13.06 -3.39
C VAL A 248 -19.26 12.26 -2.16
N TYR A 249 -20.20 12.78 -1.36
CA TYR A 249 -20.89 12.02 -0.32
C TYR A 249 -21.59 10.79 -0.90
N LYS A 250 -22.32 10.91 -2.01
CA LYS A 250 -22.94 9.75 -2.68
C LYS A 250 -21.92 8.73 -3.17
N TRP A 251 -20.78 9.18 -3.71
CA TRP A 251 -19.70 8.28 -4.13
C TRP A 251 -19.04 7.59 -2.93
N PHE A 252 -18.81 8.33 -1.85
CA PHE A 252 -18.24 7.81 -0.61
C PHE A 252 -19.20 6.84 0.10
N ASP A 253 -20.48 7.18 0.21
CA ASP A 253 -21.53 6.29 0.74
C ASP A 253 -21.68 5.03 -0.11
N ALA A 254 -21.65 5.15 -1.44
CA ALA A 254 -21.71 4.00 -2.35
C ALA A 254 -20.48 3.08 -2.24
N LEU A 255 -19.33 3.63 -1.83
CA LEU A 255 -18.11 2.88 -1.53
C LEU A 255 -18.00 2.46 -0.06
N GLY A 256 -18.95 2.85 0.80
CA GLY A 256 -18.90 2.60 2.24
C GLY A 256 -17.76 3.34 2.95
N ILE A 257 -17.34 4.51 2.44
CA ILE A 257 -16.30 5.38 2.99
C ILE A 257 -16.98 6.52 3.75
N SER A 258 -16.72 6.70 5.05
CA SER A 258 -17.09 7.95 5.75
C SER A 258 -16.16 9.10 5.33
N THR A 259 -16.72 10.29 5.15
CA THR A 259 -15.94 11.50 4.86
C THR A 259 -15.00 11.90 6.01
N GLY A 260 -15.28 11.42 7.23
CA GLY A 260 -14.45 11.66 8.41
C GLY A 260 -13.08 10.99 8.28
N ALA A 261 -13.05 9.73 7.87
CA ALA A 261 -11.81 8.98 7.66
C ALA A 261 -10.91 9.65 6.62
N PHE A 262 -11.50 10.10 5.51
CA PHE A 262 -10.75 10.74 4.43
C PHE A 262 -10.15 12.09 4.87
N LYS A 263 -10.86 12.86 5.71
CA LYS A 263 -10.36 14.15 6.25
C LYS A 263 -9.07 13.97 7.04
N GLN A 264 -8.98 12.87 7.78
CA GLN A 264 -7.80 12.56 8.57
C GLN A 264 -6.61 12.12 7.70
N LEU A 265 -6.80 11.86 6.40
CA LEU A 265 -5.72 11.53 5.47
C LEU A 265 -5.14 12.76 4.74
N THR A 266 -5.66 13.96 5.03
CA THR A 266 -5.14 15.23 4.46
C THR A 266 -3.74 15.53 4.98
N THR A 267 -2.91 16.19 4.15
CA THR A 267 -1.53 16.53 4.57
C THR A 267 -1.54 17.52 5.73
N LYS A 268 -2.52 18.43 5.74
CA LYS A 268 -2.72 19.40 6.82
C LYS A 268 -3.02 18.71 8.15
N TYR A 269 -4.01 17.82 8.18
CA TYR A 269 -4.37 17.11 9.42
C TYR A 269 -3.20 16.27 9.93
N MET A 270 -2.49 15.56 9.04
CA MET A 270 -1.34 14.74 9.44
C MET A 270 -0.22 15.58 10.06
N ARG A 271 0.10 16.74 9.48
CA ARG A 271 1.16 17.64 9.94
C ARG A 271 0.80 18.38 11.22
N GLU A 272 -0.41 18.94 11.30
CA GLU A 272 -0.79 19.87 12.36
C GLU A 272 -1.48 19.19 13.55
N GLU A 273 -2.18 18.08 13.32
CA GLU A 273 -3.00 17.43 14.33
C GLU A 273 -2.45 16.06 14.74
N PHE A 274 -2.24 15.16 13.77
CA PHE A 274 -1.94 13.76 14.07
C PHE A 274 -0.51 13.55 14.58
N ASN A 275 0.50 13.95 13.79
CA ASN A 275 1.91 13.66 14.11
C ASN A 275 2.40 14.33 15.40
N PRO A 276 2.10 15.63 15.68
CA PRO A 276 2.53 16.26 16.94
C PRO A 276 1.96 15.57 18.17
N LYS A 277 0.76 14.99 18.05
CA LYS A 277 0.04 14.32 19.13
C LYS A 277 0.41 12.84 19.26
N THR A 278 0.98 12.23 18.23
CA THR A 278 1.21 10.79 18.12
C THR A 278 2.70 10.49 17.90
N PRO A 279 3.57 10.86 18.86
CA PRO A 279 5.00 10.56 18.78
C PRO A 279 5.26 9.06 18.92
N ASP A 280 6.42 8.63 18.45
CA ASP A 280 6.87 7.25 18.64
C ASP A 280 7.10 6.95 20.13
N VAL A 281 6.69 5.75 20.54
CA VAL A 281 6.85 5.28 21.93
C VAL A 281 8.22 4.63 22.12
N PRO A 282 9.01 5.06 23.12
CA PRO A 282 10.29 4.40 23.44
C PRO A 282 10.13 2.91 23.69
N GLY A 283 11.06 2.11 23.17
CA GLY A 283 11.04 0.65 23.28
C GLY A 283 10.26 -0.08 22.17
N VAL A 284 9.48 0.64 21.35
CA VAL A 284 8.87 0.08 20.13
C VAL A 284 9.75 0.38 18.94
N ARG A 285 10.03 -0.61 18.09
CA ARG A 285 10.75 -0.41 16.83
C ARG A 285 9.82 -0.04 15.69
N TYR A 286 10.18 0.97 14.91
CA TYR A 286 9.37 1.45 13.79
C TYR A 286 10.12 1.24 12.48
N PHE A 287 9.49 0.52 11.56
CA PHE A 287 10.00 0.27 10.21
C PHE A 287 8.99 0.75 9.19
N SER A 288 9.45 1.11 7.99
CA SER A 288 8.53 1.47 6.91
C SER A 288 9.04 1.10 5.52
N TYR A 289 8.09 0.83 4.63
CA TYR A 289 8.28 0.62 3.21
C TYR A 289 7.40 1.57 2.42
N GLY A 290 7.96 2.17 1.36
CA GLY A 290 7.21 2.91 0.36
C GLY A 290 7.01 2.08 -0.91
N ALA A 291 6.21 2.58 -1.83
CA ALA A 291 6.06 1.98 -3.15
C ALA A 291 5.88 3.08 -4.21
N THR A 292 6.23 2.75 -5.45
CA THR A 292 6.05 3.62 -6.61
C THR A 292 5.54 2.80 -7.78
N VAL A 293 4.69 3.39 -8.62
CA VAL A 293 4.14 2.71 -9.81
C VAL A 293 4.05 3.66 -10.99
N LYS A 294 4.29 3.17 -12.21
CA LYS A 294 3.86 3.88 -13.43
C LYS A 294 2.50 3.33 -13.86
N PRO A 295 1.37 4.00 -13.54
CA PRO A 295 0.06 3.50 -13.91
C PRO A 295 -0.12 3.53 -15.43
N SER A 296 -0.71 2.46 -15.98
CA SER A 296 -1.12 2.44 -17.38
C SER A 296 -2.18 3.51 -17.68
N LEU A 297 -2.36 3.85 -18.96
CA LEU A 297 -3.34 4.85 -19.40
C LEU A 297 -4.77 4.57 -18.92
N TRP A 298 -5.12 3.29 -18.74
CA TRP A 298 -6.45 2.82 -18.34
C TRP A 298 -6.58 2.47 -16.84
N SER A 299 -5.54 2.71 -16.04
CA SER A 299 -5.56 2.41 -14.62
C SER A 299 -6.50 3.37 -13.86
N ALA A 300 -7.33 2.83 -12.96
CA ALA A 300 -8.15 3.63 -12.05
C ALA A 300 -7.29 4.53 -11.13
N PHE A 301 -6.04 4.13 -10.85
CA PHE A 301 -5.09 4.93 -10.06
C PHE A 301 -4.40 6.04 -10.86
N ARG A 302 -4.66 6.18 -12.17
CA ARG A 302 -3.98 7.19 -12.99
C ARG A 302 -4.25 8.62 -12.52
N GLN A 303 -5.50 8.96 -12.22
CA GLN A 303 -5.82 10.32 -11.77
C GLN A 303 -5.29 10.60 -10.35
N PRO A 304 -5.53 9.73 -9.36
CA PRO A 304 -4.90 9.87 -8.05
C PRO A 304 -3.37 9.99 -8.12
N HIS A 305 -2.72 9.10 -8.87
CA HIS A 305 -1.27 9.15 -9.09
C HIS A 305 -0.80 10.49 -9.65
N ARG A 306 -1.47 11.04 -10.66
CA ARG A 306 -1.07 12.32 -11.29
C ARG A 306 -1.21 13.50 -10.34
N VAL A 307 -2.18 13.46 -9.44
CA VAL A 307 -2.33 14.50 -8.41
C VAL A 307 -1.17 14.42 -7.44
N VAL A 308 -0.88 13.22 -6.91
CA VAL A 308 0.22 13.00 -5.98
C VAL A 308 1.58 13.29 -6.62
N GLU A 309 1.79 12.84 -7.85
CA GLU A 309 3.03 13.06 -8.59
C GLU A 309 3.33 14.54 -8.80
N ARG A 310 2.30 15.36 -9.02
CA ARG A 310 2.46 16.81 -9.19
C ARG A 310 2.87 17.50 -7.90
N GLU A 311 2.34 17.08 -6.75
CA GLU A 311 2.49 17.79 -5.48
C GLU A 311 3.57 17.19 -4.56
N GLU A 312 3.80 15.88 -4.66
CA GLU A 312 4.66 15.11 -3.74
C GLU A 312 5.68 14.19 -4.45
N GLY A 313 5.58 14.00 -5.77
CA GLY A 313 6.51 13.17 -6.54
C GLY A 313 6.19 11.67 -6.58
N ALA A 314 7.20 10.81 -6.56
CA ALA A 314 7.05 9.36 -6.73
C ALA A 314 6.02 8.78 -5.75
N ASN A 315 5.10 7.95 -6.26
CA ASN A 315 3.98 7.44 -5.47
C ASN A 315 3.42 6.12 -6.01
N ASP A 316 2.70 5.41 -5.16
CA ASP A 316 2.09 4.10 -5.45
C ASP A 316 0.68 4.18 -6.08
N GLY A 317 0.27 5.39 -6.45
CA GLY A 317 -1.06 5.72 -6.92
C GLY A 317 -1.94 6.42 -5.90
N LEU A 318 -1.63 6.39 -4.60
CA LEU A 318 -2.41 7.08 -3.55
C LEU A 318 -1.54 7.80 -2.53
N VAL A 319 -0.36 7.26 -2.23
CA VAL A 319 0.54 7.74 -1.19
C VAL A 319 1.91 7.97 -1.79
N SER A 320 2.48 9.14 -1.54
CA SER A 320 3.85 9.45 -1.95
C SER A 320 4.87 8.62 -1.16
N VAL A 321 6.01 8.35 -1.79
CA VAL A 321 7.13 7.67 -1.11
C VAL A 321 7.55 8.45 0.12
N GLU A 322 7.63 9.78 0.04
CA GLU A 322 8.00 10.64 1.16
C GLU A 322 6.98 10.60 2.31
N SER A 323 5.68 10.54 2.01
CA SER A 323 4.64 10.35 3.03
C SER A 323 4.71 8.96 3.68
N ALA A 324 5.15 7.94 2.95
CA ALA A 324 5.30 6.58 3.47
C ALA A 324 6.48 6.38 4.43
N ARG A 325 7.50 7.26 4.42
CA ARG A 325 8.70 7.13 5.25
C ARG A 325 8.42 7.40 6.73
N TRP A 326 8.73 6.43 7.59
CA TRP A 326 8.63 6.56 9.05
C TRP A 326 9.60 5.62 9.79
N GLY A 327 10.16 6.05 10.91
CA GLY A 327 11.17 5.28 11.64
C GLY A 327 12.34 4.88 10.74
N THR A 328 12.79 3.63 10.86
CA THR A 328 13.81 3.04 9.98
C THR A 328 13.20 2.67 8.63
N TYR A 329 13.45 3.51 7.63
CA TYR A 329 12.99 3.28 6.26
C TYR A 329 13.78 2.15 5.59
N LYS A 330 13.09 1.09 5.17
CA LYS A 330 13.71 -0.12 4.59
C LYS A 330 13.82 -0.08 3.06
N GLY A 331 13.03 0.76 2.39
CA GLY A 331 13.16 1.02 0.95
C GLY A 331 11.83 1.27 0.22
N THR A 332 11.94 1.54 -1.08
CA THR A 332 10.83 1.79 -2.00
C THR A 332 10.65 0.61 -2.95
N LEU A 333 9.48 -0.01 -2.95
CA LEU A 333 9.09 -1.05 -3.91
C LEU A 333 8.81 -0.43 -5.28
N VAL A 334 9.55 -0.85 -6.31
CA VAL A 334 9.47 -0.29 -7.67
C VAL A 334 8.41 -1.02 -8.51
N ASP A 335 7.61 -0.24 -9.24
CA ASP A 335 6.52 -0.71 -10.08
C ASP A 335 5.44 -1.53 -9.33
N VAL A 336 5.20 -1.16 -8.07
CA VAL A 336 4.21 -1.76 -7.18
C VAL A 336 3.13 -0.73 -6.84
N SER A 337 1.88 -1.02 -7.24
CA SER A 337 0.74 -0.17 -6.87
C SER A 337 0.26 -0.40 -5.43
N HIS A 338 -0.52 0.55 -4.90
CA HIS A 338 -1.12 0.43 -3.56
C HIS A 338 -1.93 -0.87 -3.35
N LEU A 339 -2.57 -1.42 -4.40
CA LEU A 339 -3.29 -2.70 -4.32
C LEU A 339 -2.39 -3.92 -4.53
N ASP A 340 -1.25 -3.76 -5.20
CA ASP A 340 -0.31 -4.85 -5.46
C ASP A 340 0.31 -5.33 -4.13
N LEU A 341 0.51 -4.41 -3.19
CA LEU A 341 1.02 -4.66 -1.82
C LEU A 341 0.19 -5.69 -1.06
N ILE A 342 -1.13 -5.71 -1.24
CA ILE A 342 -2.04 -6.65 -0.57
C ILE A 342 -2.44 -7.84 -1.45
N ASN A 343 -1.71 -8.06 -2.55
CA ASN A 343 -1.95 -9.14 -3.52
C ASN A 343 -3.32 -9.06 -4.22
N TRP A 344 -3.83 -7.84 -4.43
CA TRP A 344 -5.11 -7.58 -5.12
C TRP A 344 -4.99 -7.36 -6.63
N THR A 345 -3.80 -7.57 -7.20
CA THR A 345 -3.61 -7.51 -8.66
C THR A 345 -4.58 -8.42 -9.40
N ASN A 346 -5.12 -7.88 -10.50
CA ASN A 346 -6.10 -8.57 -11.32
C ASN A 346 -5.47 -9.87 -11.86
N ARG A 347 -5.99 -11.05 -11.49
CA ARG A 347 -5.45 -12.36 -11.93
C ARG A 347 -5.34 -12.44 -13.45
N LEU A 348 -6.21 -11.72 -14.17
CA LEU A 348 -6.15 -11.59 -15.62
C LEU A 348 -4.89 -10.86 -16.11
N ARG A 349 -4.48 -9.77 -15.43
CA ARG A 349 -3.20 -9.09 -15.68
C ARG A 349 -2.04 -10.07 -15.45
N TRP A 350 -2.07 -10.82 -14.36
CA TRP A 350 -1.06 -11.86 -14.11
C TRP A 350 -0.98 -12.89 -15.26
N TYR A 351 -2.11 -13.49 -15.65
CA TYR A 351 -2.17 -14.44 -16.76
C TYR A 351 -1.62 -13.86 -18.08
N VAL A 352 -1.99 -12.62 -18.41
CA VAL A 352 -1.52 -11.94 -19.62
C VAL A 352 -0.01 -11.68 -19.57
N TRP A 353 0.53 -11.25 -18.43
CA TRP A 353 1.96 -11.00 -18.27
C TRP A 353 2.80 -12.27 -18.36
N THR A 354 2.32 -13.38 -17.79
CA THR A 354 2.97 -14.69 -17.91
C THR A 354 2.98 -15.18 -19.37
N LEU A 355 1.91 -14.95 -20.13
CA LEU A 355 1.85 -15.31 -21.56
C LEU A 355 2.79 -14.47 -22.43
N ILE A 356 3.04 -13.22 -22.05
CA ILE A 356 3.93 -12.30 -22.77
C ILE A 356 5.41 -12.50 -22.36
N GLY A 357 5.70 -13.41 -21.43
CA GLY A 357 7.06 -13.71 -20.99
C GLY A 357 7.69 -12.61 -20.12
N ASN A 358 6.87 -11.78 -19.48
CA ASN A 358 7.36 -10.69 -18.64
C ASN A 358 7.66 -11.20 -17.23
N GLU A 359 8.85 -10.92 -16.72
CA GLU A 359 9.31 -11.42 -15.41
C GLU A 359 8.59 -10.71 -14.26
N ARG A 360 8.22 -11.49 -13.24
CA ARG A 360 7.52 -10.98 -12.08
C ARG A 360 8.51 -10.31 -11.13
N LYS A 361 8.58 -8.99 -11.17
CA LYS A 361 9.46 -8.21 -10.28
C LYS A 361 9.00 -8.15 -8.81
N PHE A 362 7.69 -8.29 -8.55
CA PHE A 362 7.16 -8.26 -7.18
C PHE A 362 6.14 -9.37 -6.86
N ASN A 363 6.32 -10.00 -5.70
CA ASN A 363 5.41 -10.95 -5.10
C ASN A 363 5.09 -10.56 -3.65
N ALA A 364 3.86 -10.10 -3.42
CA ALA A 364 3.40 -9.72 -2.08
C ALA A 364 3.57 -10.84 -1.05
N ILE A 365 3.41 -12.12 -1.42
CA ILE A 365 3.63 -13.21 -0.46
C ILE A 365 5.10 -13.27 -0.03
N ALA A 366 6.03 -13.18 -0.99
CA ALA A 366 7.46 -13.16 -0.68
C ALA A 366 7.79 -11.96 0.21
N PHE A 367 7.30 -10.78 -0.14
CA PHE A 367 7.51 -9.55 0.63
C PHE A 367 7.09 -9.67 2.10
N TYR A 368 5.88 -10.19 2.40
CA TYR A 368 5.43 -10.33 3.78
C TYR A 368 6.17 -11.43 4.55
N LEU A 369 6.61 -12.49 3.87
CA LEU A 369 7.49 -13.51 4.46
C LEU A 369 8.89 -12.93 4.76
N ASP A 370 9.41 -12.08 3.89
CA ASP A 370 10.69 -11.38 4.11
C ASP A 370 10.61 -10.35 5.25
N ILE A 371 9.47 -9.65 5.43
CA ILE A 371 9.26 -8.83 6.63
C ILE A 371 9.29 -9.72 7.88
N ALA A 372 8.61 -10.86 7.88
CA ALA A 372 8.63 -11.77 9.02
C ALA A 372 10.05 -12.31 9.30
N ASP A 373 10.81 -12.67 8.27
CA ASP A 373 12.20 -13.10 8.41
C ASP A 373 13.11 -11.98 8.97
N MET A 374 12.91 -10.74 8.53
CA MET A 374 13.58 -9.57 9.09
C MET A 374 13.25 -9.37 10.57
N LEU A 375 11.98 -9.46 10.95
CA LEU A 375 11.56 -9.39 12.36
C LEU A 375 12.21 -10.51 13.18
N ALA A 376 12.23 -11.74 12.68
CA ALA A 376 12.87 -12.87 13.36
C ALA A 376 14.38 -12.64 13.62
N LYS A 377 15.10 -12.12 12.62
CA LYS A 377 16.54 -11.81 12.71
C LYS A 377 16.84 -10.66 13.67
N GLU A 378 15.89 -9.76 13.81
CA GLU A 378 15.93 -8.62 14.73
C GLU A 378 15.58 -9.03 16.17
N ASP A 379 15.40 -10.33 16.44
CA ASP A 379 14.93 -10.89 17.72
C ASP A 379 13.55 -10.39 18.16
N LEU A 380 12.65 -10.29 17.18
CA LEU A 380 11.40 -9.57 17.28
C LEU A 380 10.18 -10.49 17.18
#